data_AF-A0A2H6HFM1-F1
#
_entry.id   AF-A0A2H6HFM1-F1
#
_cell.length_a   1.000
_cell.length_b   1.000
_cell.length_c   1.000
_cell.angle_alpha   90.00
_cell.angle_beta   90.00
_cell.angle_gamma   90.00
#
_symmetry.space_group_name_H-M   'P 1'
#
loop_
_entity.id
_entity.type
_entity.pdbx_description
1 polymer ?
#
loop_
_entity_poly.entity_id
_entity_poly.type
_entity_poly.pdbx_seq_one_letter_code
_entity_poly.pdbx_strand_id
1 'polypeptide(L)'
;MLLFKEGYDTPGIALNSSAFQFTTDCPRRRGSMAPMRRLLSLALAPLVVLAACAIGTPVGDTTVKFVAERPAQIDWTRTVAGYPISGSGRTINLDELDLVTSGFGLIPQALLDKASPEALFRVADGDEVSSLASAYSKGFDIYLIDHTFEVADTAVVMQSILAHELVHVAQFAGLVDESQATDFVPRDNAIGGSALVRDFASAVGWSSYIEGDTLIWTLADPRGATEYGRSDPVEDMADSVAAVITGAEDSISRSRVDWILNWLGSDLATLTRGAPWIPANAENSTSTDPLFSVELARRSGIIDPSPTYYVWDINSTSIEHLAGLVRQGLATHGWTGSFTSIDDPSIPRVAGLFSIGARTMWVELWDFPRGENISGGPDRPLLAYVVNG
;
A
#
# COMPACT_ATOMS: atom_id res chain seq x y z
N MET A 1 -7.38 -24.11 42.53
CA MET A 1 -8.65 -24.86 42.61
C MET A 1 -9.72 -23.88 43.09
N LEU A 2 -10.47 -23.29 42.15
CA LEU A 2 -11.52 -22.31 42.44
C LEU A 2 -12.85 -22.90 42.01
N LEU A 3 -13.81 -23.01 42.94
CA LEU A 3 -15.21 -23.27 42.65
C LEU A 3 -16.13 -22.59 43.67
N PHE A 4 -17.03 -21.76 43.09
CA PHE A 4 -18.38 -21.34 43.49
C PHE A 4 -18.62 -20.44 44.73
N LYS A 5 -19.36 -19.33 44.52
CA LYS A 5 -20.84 -19.30 44.70
C LYS A 5 -21.51 -18.00 44.22
N GLU A 6 -22.68 -18.18 43.59
CA GLU A 6 -23.70 -17.18 43.23
C GLU A 6 -24.41 -16.56 44.44
N GLY A 7 -25.09 -15.43 44.23
CA GLY A 7 -26.18 -14.97 45.11
C GLY A 7 -26.56 -13.50 44.93
N TYR A 8 -27.70 -13.27 44.28
CA TYR A 8 -28.42 -12.00 44.15
C TYR A 8 -28.73 -11.33 45.50
N ASP A 9 -28.76 -9.99 45.53
CA ASP A 9 -29.90 -9.22 46.10
C ASP A 9 -29.79 -7.72 45.79
N THR A 10 -30.82 -7.18 45.12
CA THR A 10 -31.15 -5.75 45.09
C THR A 10 -32.41 -5.53 45.94
N PRO A 11 -32.43 -4.46 46.75
CA PRO A 11 -33.63 -3.67 46.93
C PRO A 11 -33.38 -2.17 46.70
N GLY A 12 -34.32 -1.53 46.00
CA GLY A 12 -34.28 -0.09 45.69
C GLY A 12 -34.98 0.82 46.70
N ILE A 13 -35.21 2.07 46.22
CA ILE A 13 -36.03 3.19 46.77
C ILE A 13 -35.22 4.09 47.75
N ALA A 14 -35.15 5.43 47.67
CA ALA A 14 -35.80 6.48 46.87
C ALA A 14 -34.95 7.78 46.85
N LEU A 15 -35.32 8.64 45.89
CA LEU A 15 -34.95 10.05 45.72
C LEU A 15 -35.28 10.94 46.94
N ASN A 16 -34.43 11.92 47.27
CA ASN A 16 -34.76 13.36 47.13
C ASN A 16 -33.70 14.32 47.71
N SER A 17 -33.39 15.32 46.88
CA SER A 17 -33.16 16.76 47.15
C SER A 17 -32.11 17.28 48.15
N SER A 18 -31.20 18.06 47.55
CA SER A 18 -30.67 19.37 47.97
C SER A 18 -29.81 19.48 49.24
N ALA A 19 -28.52 19.74 49.05
CA ALA A 19 -27.88 21.06 49.22
C ALA A 19 -26.41 20.86 49.63
N PHE A 20 -25.47 21.48 48.90
CA PHE A 20 -24.36 22.30 49.43
C PHE A 20 -23.39 22.64 48.29
N GLN A 21 -23.33 23.93 47.95
CA GLN A 21 -22.25 24.53 47.18
C GLN A 21 -21.07 24.79 48.11
N PHE A 22 -19.87 24.37 47.70
CA PHE A 22 -18.62 25.05 48.05
C PHE A 22 -17.75 25.13 46.80
N THR A 23 -17.52 26.37 46.37
CA THR A 23 -16.50 26.77 45.40
C THR A 23 -15.16 26.86 46.12
N THR A 24 -14.12 26.20 45.58
CA THR A 24 -12.74 26.68 45.70
C THR A 24 -11.97 26.36 44.42
N ASP A 25 -11.34 27.40 43.90
CA ASP A 25 -10.54 27.44 42.69
C ASP A 25 -9.39 26.43 42.68
N CYS A 26 -9.22 25.75 41.54
CA CYS A 26 -7.97 25.15 41.13
C CYS A 26 -7.77 25.48 39.63
N PRO A 27 -6.58 25.97 39.23
CA PRO A 27 -6.38 26.51 37.89
C PRO A 27 -6.53 25.41 36.82
N ARG A 28 -7.23 25.75 35.73
CA ARG A 28 -7.35 24.93 34.53
C ARG A 28 -5.96 24.56 33.99
N ARG A 29 -5.48 23.35 34.27
CA ARG A 29 -4.59 22.65 33.34
C ARG A 29 -5.42 22.29 32.10
N ARG A 30 -5.36 23.13 31.06
CA ARG A 30 -5.69 22.69 29.71
C ARG A 30 -4.53 21.82 29.21
N GLY A 31 -4.45 20.59 29.71
CA GLY A 31 -3.87 19.48 28.96
C GLY A 31 -5.03 18.87 28.18
N SER A 32 -5.05 19.09 26.88
CA SER A 32 -6.06 18.52 26.00
C SER A 32 -5.95 16.99 26.03
N MET A 33 -6.90 16.30 26.66
CA MET A 33 -7.06 14.83 26.57
C MET A 33 -7.65 14.39 25.21
N ALA A 34 -7.60 15.25 24.18
CA ALA A 34 -8.12 14.94 22.85
C ALA A 34 -7.39 13.81 22.09
N PRO A 35 -6.07 13.57 22.24
CA PRO A 35 -5.42 12.48 21.48
C PRO A 35 -5.76 11.09 22.03
N MET A 36 -5.98 10.93 23.35
CA MET A 36 -6.27 9.62 23.95
C MET A 36 -7.62 9.02 23.54
N ARG A 37 -8.63 9.84 23.22
CA ARG A 37 -9.93 9.35 22.73
C ARG A 37 -9.91 8.90 21.26
N ARG A 38 -8.83 9.16 20.51
CA ARG A 38 -8.71 8.89 19.07
C ARG A 38 -8.05 7.55 18.73
N LEU A 39 -7.60 6.80 19.73
CA LEU A 39 -6.85 5.55 19.56
C LEU A 39 -7.74 4.29 19.45
N LEU A 40 -9.07 4.44 19.35
CA LEU A 40 -10.02 3.37 19.64
C LEU A 40 -10.35 2.41 18.47
N SER A 41 -9.68 2.53 17.32
CA SER A 41 -9.88 1.59 16.20
C SER A 41 -8.69 1.57 15.23
N LEU A 42 -7.54 1.05 15.68
CA LEU A 42 -6.63 0.38 14.74
C LEU A 42 -7.15 -1.05 14.57
N ALA A 43 -7.71 -1.34 13.41
CA ALA A 43 -7.72 -2.73 12.96
C ALA A 43 -6.30 -3.02 12.47
N LEU A 44 -5.56 -3.87 13.19
CA LEU A 44 -4.52 -4.66 12.55
C LEU A 44 -5.27 -5.54 11.55
N ALA A 45 -5.51 -5.02 10.35
CA ALA A 45 -5.87 -5.88 9.25
C ALA A 45 -4.62 -6.75 9.02
N PRO A 46 -4.69 -8.09 9.09
CA PRO A 46 -3.65 -8.94 8.52
C PRO A 46 -3.65 -8.87 6.97
N LEU A 47 -4.04 -7.73 6.40
CA LEU A 47 -3.84 -7.39 5.01
C LEU A 47 -2.47 -6.76 4.95
N VAL A 48 -1.49 -7.59 4.64
CA VAL A 48 -0.21 -7.16 4.09
C VAL A 48 -0.54 -6.23 2.91
N VAL A 49 -0.58 -4.90 3.06
CA VAL A 49 -0.70 -3.99 1.90
C VAL A 49 0.69 -3.66 1.34
N LEU A 50 1.57 -4.67 1.27
CA LEU A 50 2.34 -4.89 0.04
C LEU A 50 1.54 -5.77 -0.95
N ALA A 51 0.27 -6.04 -0.61
CA ALA A 51 -0.70 -6.74 -1.40
C ALA A 51 -2.01 -5.94 -1.36
N ALA A 52 -2.24 -5.11 -2.38
CA ALA A 52 -3.60 -4.84 -2.84
C ALA A 52 -4.14 -6.05 -3.65
N CYS A 53 -3.36 -7.12 -3.81
CA CYS A 53 -3.70 -8.35 -4.51
C CYS A 53 -3.50 -9.61 -3.64
N ALA A 54 -3.55 -9.52 -2.31
CA ALA A 54 -3.54 -10.74 -1.49
C ALA A 54 -4.88 -11.46 -1.67
N ILE A 55 -4.86 -12.59 -2.37
CA ILE A 55 -5.12 -13.94 -1.81
C ILE A 55 -5.30 -14.93 -2.97
N GLY A 56 -4.39 -15.91 -3.05
CA GLY A 56 -4.52 -17.04 -3.97
C GLY A 56 -3.42 -18.07 -3.78
N THR A 57 -3.47 -18.84 -2.69
CA THR A 57 -2.79 -20.15 -2.68
C THR A 57 -3.45 -21.05 -3.73
N PRO A 58 -2.70 -21.74 -4.60
CA PRO A 58 -3.29 -22.68 -5.53
C PRO A 58 -3.62 -23.96 -4.76
N VAL A 59 -4.87 -24.10 -4.33
CA VAL A 59 -5.40 -25.41 -3.90
C VAL A 59 -6.76 -25.63 -4.55
N GLY A 60 -6.70 -26.28 -5.72
CA GLY A 60 -7.82 -26.96 -6.36
C GLY A 60 -8.65 -26.09 -7.31
N ASP A 61 -8.56 -26.40 -8.61
CA ASP A 61 -9.62 -26.25 -9.63
C ASP A 61 -10.68 -25.14 -9.43
N THR A 62 -10.25 -23.91 -9.16
CA THR A 62 -11.09 -22.73 -9.32
C THR A 62 -10.58 -21.97 -10.54
N THR A 63 -11.22 -22.21 -11.68
CA THR A 63 -11.15 -21.31 -12.83
C THR A 63 -11.51 -19.90 -12.36
N VAL A 64 -10.51 -19.06 -12.10
CA VAL A 64 -10.68 -17.60 -12.07
C VAL A 64 -11.10 -17.23 -13.48
N LYS A 65 -12.40 -17.00 -13.67
CA LYS A 65 -12.92 -16.47 -14.92
C LYS A 65 -12.76 -14.95 -14.85
N PHE A 66 -11.80 -14.41 -15.58
CA PHE A 66 -11.66 -12.96 -15.76
C PHE A 66 -12.78 -12.45 -16.67
N VAL A 67 -13.83 -11.88 -16.08
CA VAL A 67 -15.05 -11.44 -16.81
C VAL A 67 -15.31 -9.94 -16.69
N ALA A 68 -14.31 -9.12 -16.99
CA ALA A 68 -14.65 -7.95 -17.81
C ALA A 68 -13.83 -7.99 -19.10
N GLU A 69 -14.52 -8.36 -20.18
CA GLU A 69 -14.12 -7.89 -21.50
C GLU A 69 -14.37 -6.37 -21.55
N ARG A 70 -13.68 -5.65 -22.47
CA ARG A 70 -13.96 -4.23 -22.73
C ARG A 70 -15.47 -4.00 -22.70
N PRO A 71 -15.98 -3.04 -21.89
CA PRO A 71 -17.40 -2.84 -21.76
C PRO A 71 -18.07 -2.73 -23.13
N ALA A 72 -19.12 -3.52 -23.37
CA ALA A 72 -19.81 -3.57 -24.66
C ALA A 72 -20.40 -2.20 -25.06
N GLN A 73 -20.63 -1.33 -24.08
CA GLN A 73 -20.99 0.06 -24.23
C GLN A 73 -20.00 0.91 -23.43
N ILE A 74 -19.60 2.06 -23.98
CA ILE A 74 -18.81 3.08 -23.29
C ILE A 74 -19.68 4.33 -23.16
N ASP A 75 -19.96 4.75 -21.93
CA ASP A 75 -20.81 5.91 -21.66
C ASP A 75 -20.00 7.19 -21.62
N TRP A 76 -18.74 7.10 -21.21
CA TRP A 76 -17.82 8.24 -21.17
C TRP A 76 -16.37 7.79 -21.35
N THR A 77 -15.56 8.71 -21.89
CA THR A 77 -14.11 8.59 -21.98
C THR A 77 -13.48 9.92 -21.54
N ARG A 78 -12.35 9.84 -20.83
CA ARG A 78 -11.47 10.95 -20.49
C ARG A 78 -10.03 10.58 -20.78
N THR A 79 -9.14 11.56 -20.74
CA THR A 79 -7.69 11.33 -20.79
C THR A 79 -7.13 11.63 -19.42
N VAL A 80 -6.44 10.65 -18.83
CA VAL A 80 -5.77 10.74 -17.52
C VAL A 80 -4.32 10.32 -17.70
N ALA A 81 -3.38 11.17 -17.28
CA ALA A 81 -1.95 10.95 -17.42
C ALA A 81 -1.50 10.57 -18.86
N GLY A 82 -2.23 11.03 -19.88
CA GLY A 82 -1.95 10.72 -21.30
C GLY A 82 -2.67 9.47 -21.84
N TYR A 83 -3.32 8.68 -20.99
CA TYR A 83 -4.02 7.46 -21.38
C TYR A 83 -5.54 7.66 -21.43
N PRO A 84 -6.26 7.03 -22.37
CA PRO A 84 -7.71 7.05 -22.35
C PRO A 84 -8.24 6.18 -21.19
N ILE A 85 -9.09 6.75 -20.36
CA ILE A 85 -9.86 6.03 -19.34
C ILE A 85 -11.35 6.09 -19.69
N SER A 86 -11.98 4.92 -19.78
CA SER A 86 -13.39 4.79 -20.18
C SER A 86 -14.21 4.08 -19.12
N GLY A 87 -15.48 4.47 -18.97
CA GLY A 87 -16.41 3.83 -18.04
C GLY A 87 -17.77 3.54 -18.67
N SER A 88 -18.48 2.58 -18.06
CA SER A 88 -19.80 2.11 -18.49
C SER A 88 -20.70 1.87 -17.28
N GLY A 89 -21.99 2.18 -17.40
CA GLY A 89 -23.01 1.93 -16.38
C GLY A 89 -22.89 2.80 -15.13
N ARG A 90 -21.95 3.75 -15.10
CA ARG A 90 -21.70 4.65 -13.98
C ARG A 90 -21.42 6.08 -14.45
N THR A 91 -21.91 7.04 -13.67
CA THR A 91 -21.52 8.44 -13.83
C THR A 91 -20.04 8.60 -13.52
N ILE A 92 -19.38 9.47 -14.27
CA ILE A 92 -17.99 9.87 -14.03
C ILE A 92 -17.80 10.39 -12.59
N ASN A 93 -16.79 9.88 -11.90
CA ASN A 93 -16.34 10.38 -10.59
C ASN A 93 -15.00 11.10 -10.78
N LEU A 94 -14.96 12.41 -10.54
CA LEU A 94 -13.76 13.21 -10.79
C LEU A 94 -12.65 12.93 -9.77
N ASP A 95 -12.99 12.62 -8.53
CA ASP A 95 -12.01 12.34 -7.47
C ASP A 95 -11.26 11.03 -7.77
N GLU A 96 -11.95 10.03 -8.32
CA GLU A 96 -11.32 8.79 -8.81
C GLU A 96 -10.32 9.06 -9.94
N LEU A 97 -10.65 9.95 -10.88
CA LEU A 97 -9.76 10.31 -11.99
C LEU A 97 -8.55 11.12 -11.52
N ASP A 98 -8.74 12.03 -10.56
CA ASP A 98 -7.66 12.80 -9.95
C ASP A 98 -6.72 11.90 -9.15
N LEU A 99 -7.25 10.87 -8.48
CA LEU A 99 -6.47 9.86 -7.79
C LEU A 99 -5.62 9.04 -8.77
N VAL A 100 -6.20 8.56 -9.88
CA VAL A 100 -5.46 7.83 -10.94
C VAL A 100 -4.39 8.73 -11.55
N THR A 101 -4.72 9.99 -11.84
CA THR A 101 -3.76 11.00 -12.35
C THR A 101 -2.58 11.16 -11.39
N SER A 102 -2.88 11.28 -10.09
CA SER A 102 -1.88 11.45 -9.04
C SER A 102 -1.01 10.20 -8.89
N GLY A 103 -1.59 9.00 -8.98
CA GLY A 103 -0.86 7.73 -8.95
C GLY A 103 0.12 7.60 -10.11
N PHE A 104 -0.31 7.84 -11.35
CA PHE A 104 0.59 7.87 -12.52
C PHE A 104 1.68 8.94 -12.39
N GLY A 105 1.36 10.10 -11.82
CA GLY A 105 2.34 11.18 -11.58
C GLY A 105 3.50 10.78 -10.67
N LEU A 106 3.39 9.66 -9.93
CA LEU A 106 4.43 9.09 -9.10
C LEU A 106 5.22 7.96 -9.78
N ILE A 107 4.77 7.45 -10.93
CA ILE A 107 5.43 6.32 -11.61
C ILE A 107 6.67 6.83 -12.37
N PRO A 108 7.86 6.23 -12.15
CA PRO A 108 9.06 6.61 -12.87
C PRO A 108 8.94 6.39 -14.38
N GLN A 109 9.48 7.32 -15.17
CA GLN A 109 9.50 7.22 -16.64
C GLN A 109 10.12 5.91 -17.14
N ALA A 110 11.12 5.38 -16.43
CA ALA A 110 11.77 4.12 -16.80
C ALA A 110 10.79 2.93 -16.85
N LEU A 111 9.75 2.89 -16.00
CA LEU A 111 8.70 1.87 -16.11
C LEU A 111 7.75 2.19 -17.27
N LEU A 112 7.33 3.45 -17.42
CA LEU A 112 6.42 3.88 -18.51
C LEU A 112 7.03 3.65 -19.91
N ASP A 113 8.35 3.69 -20.03
CA ASP A 113 9.07 3.37 -21.28
C ASP A 113 9.04 1.87 -21.62
N LYS A 114 8.80 1.00 -20.63
CA LYS A 114 8.65 -0.45 -20.80
C LYS A 114 7.19 -0.91 -20.90
N ALA A 115 6.30 -0.15 -20.28
CA ALA A 115 4.90 -0.49 -20.10
C ALA A 115 4.04 0.71 -20.50
N SER A 116 3.33 0.58 -21.63
CA SER A 116 2.35 1.58 -22.04
C SER A 116 1.01 0.91 -22.26
N PRO A 117 0.02 1.13 -21.39
CA PRO A 117 -1.31 0.60 -21.61
C PRO A 117 -1.96 1.31 -22.81
N GLU A 118 -2.79 0.58 -23.56
CA GLU A 118 -3.62 1.16 -24.62
C GLU A 118 -4.75 1.99 -24.01
N ALA A 119 -5.38 1.47 -22.96
CA ALA A 119 -6.48 2.11 -22.27
C ALA A 119 -6.65 1.62 -20.83
N LEU A 120 -7.31 2.46 -20.03
CA LEU A 120 -7.84 2.10 -18.73
C LEU A 120 -9.36 1.98 -18.80
N PHE A 121 -9.92 1.03 -18.05
CA PHE A 121 -11.36 0.83 -17.95
C PHE A 121 -11.79 0.91 -16.49
N ARG A 122 -12.71 1.83 -16.20
CA ARG A 122 -13.44 1.87 -14.93
C ARG A 122 -14.63 0.92 -15.04
N VAL A 123 -14.55 -0.22 -14.39
CA VAL A 123 -15.57 -1.28 -14.45
C VAL A 123 -16.25 -1.45 -13.09
N ALA A 124 -17.56 -1.68 -13.09
CA ALA A 124 -18.25 -2.06 -11.86
C ALA A 124 -17.82 -3.47 -11.43
N ASP A 125 -17.87 -3.74 -10.12
CA ASP A 125 -17.73 -5.11 -9.63
C ASP A 125 -18.86 -5.98 -10.24
N GLY A 126 -18.48 -7.08 -10.88
CA GLY A 126 -19.41 -8.08 -11.38
C GLY A 126 -19.51 -9.26 -10.42
N ASP A 127 -20.59 -10.05 -10.54
CA ASP A 127 -20.79 -11.29 -9.76
C ASP A 127 -19.64 -12.32 -9.94
N GLU A 128 -18.80 -12.16 -10.97
CA GLU A 128 -17.69 -13.04 -11.34
C GLU A 128 -16.30 -12.41 -11.18
N VAL A 129 -16.19 -11.15 -10.71
CA VAL A 129 -14.90 -10.58 -10.36
C VAL A 129 -14.52 -11.11 -8.99
N SER A 130 -13.35 -11.74 -8.88
CA SER A 130 -12.81 -12.16 -7.58
C SER A 130 -12.87 -10.97 -6.63
N SER A 131 -13.57 -11.11 -5.51
CA SER A 131 -13.75 -10.08 -4.47
C SER A 131 -12.45 -9.71 -3.73
N LEU A 132 -11.30 -10.01 -4.34
CA LEU A 132 -9.95 -9.93 -3.78
C LEU A 132 -8.97 -9.19 -4.71
N ALA A 133 -9.30 -9.04 -6.01
CA ALA A 133 -8.45 -8.29 -6.93
C ALA A 133 -8.77 -6.81 -6.80
N SER A 134 -7.78 -5.94 -6.62
CA SER A 134 -8.03 -4.49 -6.61
C SER A 134 -8.02 -3.91 -8.03
N ALA A 135 -7.28 -4.49 -8.96
CA ALA A 135 -7.30 -4.19 -10.39
C ALA A 135 -6.86 -5.46 -11.14
N TYR A 136 -6.87 -5.41 -12.47
CA TYR A 136 -6.20 -6.43 -13.29
C TYR A 136 -5.89 -5.90 -14.69
N SER A 137 -4.96 -6.55 -15.36
CA SER A 137 -4.59 -6.27 -16.75
C SER A 137 -5.04 -7.37 -17.68
N LYS A 138 -5.45 -7.00 -18.89
CA LYS A 138 -5.80 -7.93 -19.96
C LYS A 138 -5.25 -7.40 -21.28
N GLY A 139 -4.30 -8.10 -21.86
CA GLY A 139 -3.51 -7.60 -22.98
C GLY A 139 -2.80 -6.29 -22.62
N PHE A 140 -3.06 -5.25 -23.41
CA PHE A 140 -2.54 -3.90 -23.17
C PHE A 140 -3.48 -3.01 -22.34
N ASP A 141 -4.60 -3.52 -21.86
CA ASP A 141 -5.59 -2.74 -21.12
C ASP A 141 -5.50 -3.00 -19.61
N ILE A 142 -5.76 -1.97 -18.81
CA ILE A 142 -5.86 -2.06 -17.35
C ILE A 142 -7.31 -1.81 -16.93
N TYR A 143 -7.81 -2.64 -16.01
CA TYR A 143 -9.18 -2.59 -15.50
C TYR A 143 -9.16 -2.20 -14.02
N LEU A 144 -9.74 -1.04 -13.71
CA LEU A 144 -9.92 -0.53 -12.36
C LEU A 144 -11.36 -0.84 -11.92
N ILE A 145 -11.50 -1.80 -11.02
CA ILE A 145 -12.79 -2.27 -10.49
C ILE A 145 -13.27 -1.38 -9.32
N ASP A 146 -14.43 -1.65 -8.72
CA ASP A 146 -14.89 -0.79 -7.62
C ASP A 146 -13.98 -0.89 -6.41
N HIS A 147 -13.56 -2.12 -6.11
CA HIS A 147 -12.63 -2.38 -5.03
C HIS A 147 -11.33 -1.57 -5.15
N THR A 148 -10.86 -1.22 -6.38
CA THR A 148 -9.68 -0.35 -6.56
C THR A 148 -9.80 0.93 -5.72
N PHE A 149 -10.97 1.58 -5.77
CA PHE A 149 -11.19 2.89 -5.16
C PHE A 149 -11.69 2.78 -3.71
N GLU A 150 -12.04 1.57 -3.27
CA GLU A 150 -12.25 1.27 -1.86
C GLU A 150 -10.92 1.10 -1.12
N VAL A 151 -9.91 0.53 -1.78
CA VAL A 151 -8.58 0.31 -1.19
C VAL A 151 -7.61 1.46 -1.44
N ALA A 152 -7.68 2.11 -2.61
CA ALA A 152 -6.80 3.21 -2.98
C ALA A 152 -7.40 4.53 -2.48
N ASP A 153 -7.07 4.89 -1.26
CA ASP A 153 -7.45 6.16 -0.64
C ASP A 153 -6.39 7.26 -0.81
N THR A 154 -5.21 6.90 -1.32
CA THR A 154 -4.06 7.79 -1.50
C THR A 154 -3.36 7.55 -2.84
N ALA A 155 -2.70 8.60 -3.34
CA ALA A 155 -1.92 8.52 -4.59
C ALA A 155 -0.81 7.45 -4.52
N VAL A 156 -0.23 7.20 -3.34
CA VAL A 156 0.81 6.18 -3.13
C VAL A 156 0.22 4.76 -3.26
N VAL A 157 -0.96 4.51 -2.69
CA VAL A 157 -1.62 3.20 -2.85
C VAL A 157 -2.05 2.99 -4.31
N MET A 158 -2.59 4.02 -4.96
CA MET A 158 -2.92 3.98 -6.39
C MET A 158 -1.67 3.74 -7.26
N GLN A 159 -0.55 4.38 -6.95
CA GLN A 159 0.74 4.16 -7.62
C GLN A 159 1.16 2.68 -7.54
N SER A 160 1.03 2.05 -6.37
CA SER A 160 1.38 0.63 -6.19
C SER A 160 0.55 -0.27 -7.10
N ILE A 161 -0.77 -0.05 -7.15
CA ILE A 161 -1.70 -0.83 -7.99
C ILE A 161 -1.35 -0.63 -9.46
N LEU A 162 -1.22 0.61 -9.91
CA LEU A 162 -0.89 0.91 -11.30
C LEU A 162 0.48 0.36 -11.71
N ALA A 163 1.50 0.45 -10.84
CA ALA A 163 2.83 -0.08 -11.14
C ALA A 163 2.81 -1.60 -11.31
N HIS A 164 2.07 -2.32 -10.48
CA HIS A 164 1.86 -3.77 -10.60
C HIS A 164 1.18 -4.10 -11.94
N GLU A 165 0.08 -3.44 -12.26
CA GLU A 165 -0.66 -3.69 -13.52
C GLU A 165 0.14 -3.33 -14.77
N LEU A 166 0.91 -2.25 -14.74
CA LEU A 166 1.83 -1.90 -15.83
C LEU A 166 2.86 -3.01 -16.10
N VAL A 167 3.30 -3.72 -15.07
CA VAL A 167 4.24 -4.83 -15.27
C VAL A 167 3.57 -5.97 -16.03
N HIS A 168 2.31 -6.29 -15.76
CA HIS A 168 1.56 -7.26 -16.57
C HIS A 168 1.42 -6.82 -18.02
N VAL A 169 1.17 -5.53 -18.27
CA VAL A 169 1.18 -4.97 -19.64
C VAL A 169 2.55 -5.18 -20.31
N ALA A 170 3.66 -4.97 -19.60
CA ALA A 170 5.00 -5.20 -20.14
C ALA A 170 5.29 -6.68 -20.42
N GLN A 171 4.82 -7.58 -19.54
CA GLN A 171 4.96 -9.03 -19.72
C GLN A 171 4.15 -9.50 -20.94
N PHE A 172 2.94 -8.96 -21.15
CA PHE A 172 2.14 -9.22 -22.35
C PHE A 172 2.81 -8.66 -23.61
N ALA A 173 3.37 -7.43 -23.56
CA ALA A 173 4.12 -6.85 -24.67
C ALA A 173 5.29 -7.75 -25.11
N GLY A 174 6.06 -8.27 -24.16
CA GLY A 174 7.13 -9.21 -24.43
C GLY A 174 6.64 -10.49 -25.10
N LEU A 175 5.49 -11.03 -24.67
CA LEU A 175 4.87 -12.19 -25.31
C LEU A 175 4.42 -11.90 -26.75
N VAL A 176 3.87 -10.71 -27.02
CA VAL A 176 3.48 -10.28 -28.37
C VAL A 176 4.70 -10.18 -29.30
N ASP A 177 5.81 -9.64 -28.81
CA ASP A 177 7.05 -9.56 -29.59
C ASP A 177 7.60 -10.95 -29.93
N GLU A 178 7.56 -11.88 -28.96
CA GLU A 178 7.93 -13.29 -29.19
C GLU A 178 6.98 -14.00 -30.16
N SER A 179 5.68 -13.69 -30.09
CA SER A 179 4.67 -14.31 -30.95
C SER A 179 4.84 -13.89 -32.40
N GLN A 180 5.25 -12.65 -32.67
CA GLN A 180 5.61 -12.17 -34.01
C GLN A 180 6.80 -12.95 -34.61
N ALA A 181 7.68 -13.50 -33.77
CA ALA A 181 8.83 -14.29 -34.22
C ALA A 181 8.49 -15.78 -34.42
N THR A 182 7.35 -16.26 -33.92
CA THR A 182 7.01 -17.69 -33.81
C THR A 182 5.64 -18.08 -34.38
N ASP A 183 4.91 -17.13 -34.98
CA ASP A 183 3.56 -17.30 -35.57
C ASP A 183 2.51 -17.88 -34.61
N PHE A 184 2.63 -17.61 -33.31
CA PHE A 184 1.61 -17.96 -32.30
C PHE A 184 0.67 -16.76 -32.01
N VAL A 185 -0.53 -17.03 -31.49
CA VAL A 185 -1.47 -15.97 -31.05
C VAL A 185 -1.34 -15.79 -29.54
N PRO A 186 -0.80 -14.66 -29.06
CA PRO A 186 -0.59 -14.42 -27.63
C PRO A 186 -1.92 -14.39 -26.89
N ARG A 187 -1.94 -14.97 -25.68
CA ARG A 187 -3.09 -15.00 -24.77
C ARG A 187 -2.60 -14.66 -23.36
N ASP A 188 -3.42 -13.98 -22.58
CA ASP A 188 -3.03 -13.50 -21.23
C ASP A 188 -2.59 -14.64 -20.30
N ASN A 189 -3.25 -15.80 -20.38
CA ASN A 189 -2.88 -16.96 -19.59
C ASN A 189 -1.54 -17.62 -19.99
N ALA A 190 -0.90 -17.14 -21.06
CA ALA A 190 0.41 -17.59 -21.52
C ALA A 190 1.55 -16.64 -21.13
N ILE A 191 1.27 -15.53 -20.43
CA ILE A 191 2.28 -14.54 -20.02
C ILE A 191 3.40 -15.15 -19.17
N GLY A 192 3.08 -16.15 -18.34
CA GLY A 192 4.08 -16.92 -17.57
C GLY A 192 5.11 -17.67 -18.44
N GLY A 193 4.84 -17.82 -19.73
CA GLY A 193 5.76 -18.38 -20.72
C GLY A 193 6.63 -17.33 -21.44
N SER A 194 6.45 -16.04 -21.21
CA SER A 194 7.26 -15.00 -21.86
C SER A 194 8.74 -15.11 -21.44
N ALA A 195 9.64 -14.76 -22.34
CA ALA A 195 11.08 -14.65 -22.08
C ALA A 195 11.36 -13.65 -20.96
N LEU A 196 10.57 -12.57 -20.84
CA LEU A 196 10.71 -11.60 -19.76
C LEU A 196 10.47 -12.23 -18.38
N VAL A 197 9.36 -12.96 -18.21
CA VAL A 197 9.06 -13.65 -16.96
C VAL A 197 10.07 -14.77 -16.69
N ARG A 198 10.50 -15.51 -17.73
CA ARG A 198 11.52 -16.56 -17.58
C ARG A 198 12.89 -16.02 -17.16
N ASP A 199 13.29 -14.87 -17.69
CA ASP A 199 14.54 -14.19 -17.34
C ASP A 199 14.51 -13.73 -15.88
N PHE A 200 13.43 -13.07 -15.45
CA PHE A 200 13.19 -12.73 -14.05
C PHE A 200 13.21 -13.98 -13.15
N ALA A 201 12.41 -14.98 -13.50
CA ALA A 201 12.29 -16.24 -12.76
C ALA A 201 13.66 -16.89 -12.51
N SER A 202 14.47 -16.99 -13.58
CA SER A 202 15.83 -17.54 -13.48
C SER A 202 16.74 -16.70 -12.59
N ALA A 203 16.62 -15.37 -12.61
CA ALA A 203 17.46 -14.47 -11.81
C ALA A 203 17.15 -14.56 -10.31
N VAL A 204 15.89 -14.82 -9.95
CA VAL A 204 15.41 -14.76 -8.56
C VAL A 204 15.17 -16.13 -7.92
N GLY A 205 15.48 -17.21 -8.64
CA GLY A 205 15.50 -18.57 -8.09
C GLY A 205 14.19 -19.34 -8.25
N TRP A 206 13.30 -18.89 -9.14
CA TRP A 206 12.19 -19.73 -9.62
C TRP A 206 12.72 -20.81 -10.55
N SER A 207 12.13 -21.99 -10.43
CA SER A 207 12.32 -23.09 -11.36
C SER A 207 10.98 -23.60 -11.84
N SER A 208 10.93 -24.12 -13.05
CA SER A 208 9.72 -24.72 -13.62
C SER A 208 9.94 -26.17 -13.99
N TYR A 209 8.88 -26.97 -13.88
CA TYR A 209 8.81 -28.28 -14.49
C TYR A 209 7.43 -28.50 -15.11
N ILE A 210 7.32 -29.48 -16.01
CA ILE A 210 6.05 -29.86 -16.64
C ILE A 210 5.54 -31.12 -15.94
N GLU A 211 4.30 -31.06 -15.46
CA GLU A 211 3.58 -32.22 -14.92
C GLU A 211 2.30 -32.42 -15.75
N GLY A 212 2.30 -33.46 -16.59
CA GLY A 212 1.25 -33.62 -17.61
C GLY A 212 1.32 -32.53 -18.67
N ASP A 213 0.22 -31.77 -18.83
CA ASP A 213 0.14 -30.62 -19.73
C ASP A 213 0.25 -29.28 -18.97
N THR A 214 0.60 -29.31 -17.68
CA THR A 214 0.65 -28.13 -16.81
C THR A 214 2.09 -27.71 -16.53
N LEU A 215 2.38 -26.41 -16.69
CA LEU A 215 3.62 -25.80 -16.24
C LEU A 215 3.50 -25.47 -14.75
N ILE A 216 4.40 -26.02 -13.93
CA ILE A 216 4.44 -25.79 -12.49
C ILE A 216 5.70 -25.01 -12.13
N TRP A 217 5.52 -23.96 -11.32
CA TRP A 217 6.57 -23.11 -10.79
C TRP A 217 6.86 -23.42 -9.33
N THR A 218 8.14 -23.41 -8.96
CA THR A 218 8.59 -23.57 -7.58
C THR A 218 9.69 -22.56 -7.26
N LEU A 219 9.59 -21.95 -6.09
CA LEU A 219 10.57 -20.98 -5.59
C LEU A 219 11.39 -21.61 -4.47
N ALA A 220 12.70 -21.71 -4.67
CA ALA A 220 13.60 -22.43 -3.75
C ALA A 220 13.75 -21.72 -2.39
N ASP A 221 13.78 -20.39 -2.38
CA ASP A 221 13.75 -19.58 -1.16
C ASP A 221 12.70 -18.47 -1.30
N PRO A 222 11.53 -18.61 -0.65
CA PRO A 222 10.49 -17.59 -0.71
C PRO A 222 10.82 -16.35 0.14
N ARG A 223 11.93 -16.35 0.89
CA ARG A 223 12.37 -15.18 1.66
C ARG A 223 12.80 -14.06 0.71
N GLY A 224 12.12 -12.92 0.83
CA GLY A 224 12.33 -11.76 -0.04
C GLY A 224 11.46 -11.74 -1.29
N ALA A 225 10.49 -12.65 -1.44
CA ALA A 225 9.28 -12.41 -2.23
C ALA A 225 8.20 -11.81 -1.32
N THR A 226 7.32 -10.98 -1.89
CA THR A 226 6.06 -10.57 -1.24
C THR A 226 5.19 -11.79 -0.94
N GLU A 227 4.16 -11.64 -0.12
CA GLU A 227 3.26 -12.77 0.17
C GLU A 227 2.52 -13.24 -1.09
N TYR A 228 2.00 -12.29 -1.88
CA TYR A 228 1.27 -12.60 -3.11
C TYR A 228 2.19 -13.10 -4.22
N GLY A 229 3.33 -12.43 -4.45
CA GLY A 229 4.37 -12.86 -5.39
C GLY A 229 4.96 -14.25 -5.14
N ARG A 230 4.60 -14.97 -4.07
CA ARG A 230 4.94 -16.40 -3.92
C ARG A 230 4.02 -17.32 -4.73
N SER A 231 2.96 -16.82 -5.35
CA SER A 231 2.05 -17.62 -6.16
C SER A 231 2.74 -18.19 -7.39
N ASP A 232 3.48 -17.35 -8.12
CA ASP A 232 4.13 -17.65 -9.39
C ASP A 232 5.05 -16.48 -9.80
N PRO A 233 5.97 -16.68 -10.77
CA PRO A 233 6.91 -15.63 -11.18
C PRO A 233 6.29 -14.44 -11.91
N VAL A 234 5.05 -14.54 -12.42
CA VAL A 234 4.35 -13.42 -13.08
C VAL A 234 4.00 -12.38 -12.03
N GLU A 235 3.38 -12.82 -10.94
CA GLU A 235 3.01 -11.97 -9.81
C GLU A 235 4.23 -11.51 -9.01
N ASP A 236 5.24 -12.38 -8.80
CA ASP A 236 6.48 -11.99 -8.12
C ASP A 236 7.18 -10.82 -8.82
N MET A 237 7.22 -10.85 -10.15
CA MET A 237 7.82 -9.79 -10.94
C MET A 237 7.03 -8.47 -10.77
N ALA A 238 5.70 -8.52 -10.87
CA ALA A 238 4.83 -7.36 -10.75
C ALA A 238 4.94 -6.72 -9.35
N ASP A 239 4.81 -7.53 -8.31
CA ASP A 239 4.94 -7.09 -6.92
C ASP A 239 6.34 -6.57 -6.59
N SER A 240 7.39 -7.22 -7.08
CA SER A 240 8.77 -6.78 -6.80
C SER A 240 9.07 -5.42 -7.43
N VAL A 241 8.58 -5.17 -8.65
CA VAL A 241 8.73 -3.87 -9.31
C VAL A 241 7.91 -2.80 -8.58
N ALA A 242 6.67 -3.11 -8.21
CA ALA A 242 5.83 -2.20 -7.43
C ALA A 242 6.47 -1.86 -6.07
N ALA A 243 7.08 -2.83 -5.38
CA ALA A 243 7.79 -2.61 -4.13
C ALA A 243 8.98 -1.64 -4.31
N VAL A 244 9.79 -1.79 -5.36
CA VAL A 244 10.88 -0.84 -5.64
C VAL A 244 10.33 0.56 -5.94
N ILE A 245 9.30 0.68 -6.78
CA ILE A 245 8.77 1.99 -7.21
C ILE A 245 8.09 2.75 -6.06
N THR A 246 7.49 2.02 -5.13
CA THR A 246 6.80 2.61 -3.96
C THR A 246 7.73 2.82 -2.75
N GLY A 247 9.00 2.43 -2.87
CA GLY A 247 10.02 2.63 -1.83
C GLY A 247 10.02 1.58 -0.72
N ALA A 248 9.49 0.39 -1.01
CA ALA A 248 9.55 -0.81 -0.18
C ALA A 248 10.60 -1.81 -0.66
N GLU A 249 11.67 -1.36 -1.30
CA GLU A 249 12.72 -2.24 -1.84
C GLU A 249 13.41 -3.10 -0.76
N ASP A 250 13.39 -2.64 0.49
CA ASP A 250 13.94 -3.37 1.64
C ASP A 250 13.11 -4.61 2.01
N SER A 251 11.87 -4.75 1.52
CA SER A 251 11.03 -5.92 1.78
C SER A 251 11.31 -7.09 0.83
N ILE A 252 12.10 -6.87 -0.23
CA ILE A 252 12.40 -7.89 -1.24
C ILE A 252 13.88 -8.26 -1.28
N SER A 253 14.19 -9.42 -1.87
CA SER A 253 15.56 -9.92 -1.97
C SER A 253 16.41 -9.02 -2.89
N ARG A 254 17.72 -8.93 -2.62
CA ARG A 254 18.64 -8.16 -3.46
C ARG A 254 18.65 -8.61 -4.92
N SER A 255 18.50 -9.90 -5.21
CA SER A 255 18.44 -10.42 -6.59
C SER A 255 17.28 -9.84 -7.40
N ARG A 256 16.11 -9.65 -6.76
CA ARG A 256 14.94 -8.99 -7.38
C ARG A 256 15.26 -7.54 -7.71
N VAL A 257 15.81 -6.81 -6.74
CA VAL A 257 16.22 -5.40 -6.93
C VAL A 257 17.22 -5.29 -8.08
N ASP A 258 18.30 -6.08 -8.06
CA ASP A 258 19.34 -6.03 -9.10
C ASP A 258 18.79 -6.35 -10.50
N TRP A 259 17.89 -7.32 -10.61
CA TRP A 259 17.21 -7.62 -11.88
C TRP A 259 16.37 -6.44 -12.37
N ILE A 260 15.56 -5.83 -11.48
CA ILE A 260 14.70 -4.68 -11.81
C ILE A 260 15.53 -3.50 -12.32
N LEU A 261 16.63 -3.18 -11.64
CA LEU A 261 17.53 -2.10 -12.06
C LEU A 261 18.09 -2.35 -13.47
N ASN A 262 18.49 -3.59 -13.76
CA ASN A 262 19.00 -3.97 -15.07
C ASN A 262 17.92 -3.92 -16.16
N TRP A 263 16.72 -4.47 -15.89
CA TRP A 263 15.62 -4.51 -16.85
C TRP A 263 15.13 -3.11 -17.21
N LEU A 264 14.90 -2.26 -16.20
CA LEU A 264 14.46 -0.88 -16.39
C LEU A 264 15.59 0.03 -16.90
N GLY A 265 16.85 -0.42 -16.81
CA GLY A 265 18.01 0.38 -17.23
C GLY A 265 18.19 1.64 -16.39
N SER A 266 17.91 1.56 -15.09
CA SER A 266 17.88 2.68 -14.16
C SER A 266 18.57 2.33 -12.84
N ASP A 267 18.88 3.33 -12.03
CA ASP A 267 19.40 3.13 -10.68
C ASP A 267 18.29 3.25 -9.61
N LEU A 268 18.54 2.66 -8.44
CA LEU A 268 17.57 2.61 -7.36
C LEU A 268 17.14 4.01 -6.91
N ALA A 269 18.09 4.95 -6.79
CA ALA A 269 17.82 6.31 -6.36
C ALA A 269 16.91 7.09 -7.33
N THR A 270 16.95 6.75 -8.62
CA THR A 270 16.08 7.30 -9.65
C THR A 270 14.69 6.67 -9.60
N LEU A 271 14.60 5.36 -9.39
CA LEU A 271 13.32 4.65 -9.31
C LEU A 271 12.52 4.96 -8.04
N THR A 272 13.18 5.12 -6.90
CA THR A 272 12.53 5.43 -5.61
C THR A 272 12.40 6.94 -5.36
N ARG A 273 12.82 7.79 -6.30
CA ARG A 273 12.92 9.24 -6.09
C ARG A 273 11.57 9.84 -5.71
N GLY A 274 11.49 10.42 -4.52
CA GLY A 274 10.26 11.05 -4.03
C GLY A 274 9.14 10.07 -3.67
N ALA A 275 9.43 8.78 -3.58
CA ALA A 275 8.60 7.80 -2.87
C ALA A 275 8.86 7.91 -1.36
N PRO A 276 7.93 7.50 -0.48
CA PRO A 276 8.26 7.26 0.92
C PRO A 276 9.35 6.18 1.03
N TRP A 277 9.97 6.04 2.21
CA TRP A 277 10.82 4.88 2.49
C TRP A 277 10.08 3.95 3.43
N ILE A 278 9.87 2.72 2.98
CA ILE A 278 9.11 1.71 3.71
C ILE A 278 10.12 0.66 4.18
N PRO A 279 10.41 0.60 5.49
CA PRO A 279 11.42 -0.32 5.99
C PRO A 279 11.00 -1.78 5.82
N ALA A 280 11.98 -2.67 5.81
CA ALA A 280 11.73 -4.11 5.93
C ALA A 280 10.83 -4.42 7.13
N ASN A 281 9.91 -5.37 6.96
CA ASN A 281 8.93 -5.81 7.96
C ASN A 281 7.95 -4.72 8.42
N ALA A 282 7.78 -3.67 7.63
CA ALA A 282 6.67 -2.75 7.78
C ALA A 282 5.40 -3.37 7.18
N GLU A 283 4.32 -3.36 7.96
CA GLU A 283 2.99 -3.74 7.52
C GLU A 283 2.16 -2.48 7.34
N ASN A 284 1.53 -2.34 6.18
CA ASN A 284 0.58 -1.26 5.97
C ASN A 284 -0.61 -1.40 6.93
N SER A 285 -1.11 -0.27 7.39
CA SER A 285 -2.25 -0.18 8.30
C SER A 285 -3.21 0.89 7.81
N THR A 286 -4.50 0.60 7.89
CA THR A 286 -5.55 1.57 7.59
C THR A 286 -6.18 2.05 8.89
N SER A 287 -6.54 3.33 8.92
CA SER A 287 -7.31 3.89 10.01
C SER A 287 -8.31 4.89 9.46
N THR A 288 -9.57 4.75 9.86
CA THR A 288 -10.65 5.69 9.51
C THR A 288 -10.53 7.02 10.24
N ASP A 289 -9.68 7.09 11.27
CA ASP A 289 -9.36 8.31 12.00
C ASP A 289 -7.88 8.68 11.80
N PRO A 290 -7.56 9.95 11.54
CA PRO A 290 -6.17 10.35 11.41
C PRO A 290 -5.45 10.23 12.77
N LEU A 291 -4.56 9.24 12.88
CA LEU A 291 -3.70 8.97 14.02
C LEU A 291 -2.56 9.99 14.13
N PHE A 292 -2.17 10.62 13.02
CA PHE A 292 -1.14 11.66 12.99
C PHE A 292 -1.69 13.04 13.41
N SER A 293 -0.82 14.01 13.73
CA SER A 293 -1.30 15.38 14.01
C SER A 293 -1.61 16.15 12.73
N VAL A 294 -2.87 16.05 12.30
CA VAL A 294 -3.46 16.85 11.21
C VAL A 294 -3.15 18.34 11.35
N GLU A 295 -3.25 18.87 12.57
CA GLU A 295 -3.00 20.29 12.83
C GLU A 295 -1.53 20.68 12.61
N LEU A 296 -0.58 19.83 13.04
CA LEU A 296 0.85 20.09 12.81
C LEU A 296 1.21 19.95 11.33
N ALA A 297 0.64 18.95 10.64
CA ALA A 297 0.81 18.78 9.20
C ALA A 297 0.27 20.01 8.43
N ARG A 298 -0.94 20.47 8.76
CA ARG A 298 -1.56 21.67 8.14
C ARG A 298 -0.75 22.94 8.38
N ARG A 299 -0.24 23.15 9.61
CA ARG A 299 0.65 24.27 9.92
C ARG A 299 1.96 24.24 9.14
N SER A 300 2.38 23.04 8.71
CA SER A 300 3.57 22.83 7.91
C SER A 300 3.31 22.91 6.39
N GLY A 301 2.08 23.27 5.99
CA GLY A 301 1.72 23.51 4.59
C GLY A 301 1.02 22.35 3.87
N ILE A 302 0.62 21.29 4.58
CA ILE A 302 -0.15 20.19 3.99
C ILE A 302 -1.64 20.57 3.94
N ILE A 303 -2.19 20.74 2.74
CA ILE A 303 -3.51 21.36 2.56
C ILE A 303 -4.65 20.35 2.79
N ASP A 304 -4.50 19.09 2.37
CA ASP A 304 -5.46 18.01 2.62
C ASP A 304 -4.72 16.70 2.92
N PRO A 305 -4.49 16.37 4.20
CA PRO A 305 -3.59 15.28 4.53
C PRO A 305 -4.29 13.92 4.47
N SER A 306 -3.94 13.10 3.50
CA SER A 306 -4.31 11.69 3.41
C SER A 306 -3.11 10.81 3.82
N PRO A 307 -3.10 10.27 5.05
CA PRO A 307 -1.97 9.53 5.57
C PRO A 307 -1.92 8.09 5.07
N THR A 308 -0.71 7.59 4.84
CA THR A 308 -0.42 6.15 4.77
C THR A 308 0.29 5.75 6.06
N TYR A 309 -0.16 4.67 6.69
CA TYR A 309 0.42 4.19 7.95
C TYR A 309 1.13 2.85 7.78
N TYR A 310 2.25 2.72 8.47
CA TYR A 310 3.04 1.51 8.52
C TYR A 310 3.31 1.14 9.99
N VAL A 311 2.87 -0.05 10.39
CA VAL A 311 3.27 -0.67 11.65
C VAL A 311 4.61 -1.34 11.40
N TRP A 312 5.65 -0.93 12.12
CA TRP A 312 7.01 -1.38 11.85
C TRP A 312 7.46 -2.41 12.87
N ASP A 313 7.63 -3.67 12.44
CA ASP A 313 8.19 -4.72 13.30
C ASP A 313 9.70 -4.55 13.46
N ILE A 314 10.10 -3.80 14.49
CA ILE A 314 11.51 -3.53 14.79
C ILE A 314 11.80 -3.54 16.29
N ASN A 315 12.86 -4.25 16.65
CA ASN A 315 13.48 -4.18 17.97
C ASN A 315 14.38 -2.94 18.07
N SER A 316 13.81 -1.75 18.20
CA SER A 316 14.58 -0.53 18.42
C SER A 316 14.75 -0.20 19.90
N THR A 317 15.85 0.47 20.25
CA THR A 317 16.19 0.92 21.61
C THR A 317 15.81 2.36 21.93
N SER A 318 15.49 3.21 20.94
CA SER A 318 14.93 4.56 21.18
C SER A 318 14.18 5.15 19.97
N ILE A 319 13.36 6.17 20.20
CA ILE A 319 12.69 6.95 19.14
C ILE A 319 13.71 7.70 18.27
N GLU A 320 14.83 8.17 18.84
CA GLU A 320 15.91 8.84 18.10
C GLU A 320 16.61 7.87 17.15
N HIS A 321 16.80 6.61 17.56
CA HIS A 321 17.35 5.59 16.69
C HIS A 321 16.42 5.32 15.49
N LEU A 322 15.13 5.13 15.75
CA LEU A 322 14.12 4.95 14.70
C LEU A 322 14.09 6.16 13.75
N ALA A 323 14.02 7.37 14.29
CA ALA A 323 14.03 8.61 13.52
C ALA A 323 15.30 8.75 12.65
N GLY A 324 16.45 8.28 13.16
CA GLY A 324 17.70 8.22 12.42
C GLY A 324 17.63 7.30 11.21
N LEU A 325 17.04 6.11 11.37
CA LEU A 325 16.81 5.14 10.29
C LEU A 325 15.85 5.71 9.24
N VAL A 326 14.68 6.22 9.67
CA VAL A 326 13.70 6.84 8.74
C VAL A 326 14.33 7.97 7.97
N ARG A 327 15.09 8.86 8.63
CA ARG A 327 15.77 9.96 7.96
C ARG A 327 16.81 9.47 6.94
N GLN A 328 17.54 8.40 7.25
CA GLN A 328 18.52 7.83 6.33
C GLN A 328 17.86 7.23 5.08
N GLY A 329 16.79 6.44 5.24
CA GLY A 329 16.05 5.88 4.11
C GLY A 329 15.35 6.94 3.27
N LEU A 330 14.77 7.98 3.90
CA LEU A 330 14.22 9.11 3.16
C LEU A 330 15.30 9.86 2.36
N ALA A 331 16.50 10.00 2.91
CA ALA A 331 17.61 10.63 2.21
C ALA A 331 18.07 9.81 0.98
N THR A 332 18.02 8.47 1.02
CA THR A 332 18.31 7.64 -0.15
C THR A 332 17.26 7.81 -1.26
N HIS A 333 16.03 8.21 -0.91
CA HIS A 333 14.94 8.50 -1.85
C HIS A 333 14.93 9.98 -2.31
N GLY A 334 15.97 10.74 -1.93
CA GLY A 334 16.17 12.13 -2.33
C GLY A 334 15.43 13.16 -1.48
N TRP A 335 14.78 12.75 -0.38
CA TRP A 335 14.13 13.68 0.54
C TRP A 335 15.15 14.36 1.45
N THR A 336 14.88 15.63 1.76
CA THR A 336 15.66 16.40 2.72
C THR A 336 14.75 16.92 3.83
N GLY A 337 15.18 16.79 5.08
CA GLY A 337 14.35 17.18 6.23
C GLY A 337 14.97 16.74 7.55
N SER A 338 14.27 17.04 8.62
CA SER A 338 14.68 16.68 9.98
C SER A 338 13.47 16.43 10.87
N PHE A 339 13.62 15.49 11.79
CA PHE A 339 12.65 15.27 12.84
C PHE A 339 12.84 16.25 13.99
N THR A 340 11.71 16.65 14.58
CA THR A 340 11.61 17.35 15.85
C THR A 340 10.77 16.52 16.81
N SER A 341 11.17 16.49 18.08
CA SER A 341 10.36 15.87 19.13
C SER A 341 9.03 16.61 19.27
N ILE A 342 7.96 15.83 19.45
CA ILE A 342 6.65 16.37 19.81
C ILE A 342 6.49 16.19 21.32
N ASP A 343 6.19 17.27 22.02
CA ASP A 343 5.90 17.27 23.45
C ASP A 343 4.59 16.52 23.71
N ASP A 344 4.68 15.20 23.86
CA ASP A 344 3.61 14.33 24.33
C ASP A 344 4.16 13.42 25.45
N PRO A 345 3.70 13.60 26.71
CA PRO A 345 4.20 12.82 27.83
C PRO A 345 3.70 11.36 27.84
N SER A 346 2.75 10.99 26.97
CA SER A 346 2.16 9.65 26.95
C SER A 346 2.85 8.69 25.98
N ILE A 347 3.33 9.18 24.84
CA ILE A 347 3.96 8.36 23.80
C ILE A 347 5.18 9.10 23.24
N PRO A 348 6.38 8.51 23.24
CA PRO A 348 7.52 9.08 22.54
C PRO A 348 7.21 9.22 21.05
N ARG A 349 7.35 10.44 20.54
CA ARG A 349 6.95 10.79 19.18
C ARG A 349 7.85 11.87 18.58
N VAL A 350 8.11 11.73 17.29
CA VAL A 350 8.75 12.76 16.49
C VAL A 350 7.96 13.01 15.21
N ALA A 351 8.07 14.23 14.68
CA ALA A 351 7.58 14.53 13.35
C ALA A 351 8.48 15.53 12.63
N GLY A 352 8.38 15.57 11.31
CA GLY A 352 9.17 16.47 10.49
C GLY A 352 8.54 16.69 9.12
N LEU A 353 8.82 17.86 8.55
CA LEU A 353 8.55 18.14 7.14
C LEU A 353 9.79 17.80 6.32
N PHE A 354 9.60 16.98 5.30
CA PHE A 354 10.60 16.60 4.33
C PHE A 354 10.24 17.20 2.98
N SER A 355 11.23 17.55 2.17
CA SER A 355 11.01 18.14 0.86
C SER A 355 11.96 17.60 -0.21
N ILE A 356 11.46 17.58 -1.45
CA ILE A 356 12.21 17.28 -2.66
C ILE A 356 11.70 18.18 -3.79
N GLY A 357 12.53 19.13 -4.24
CA GLY A 357 12.08 20.14 -5.20
C GLY A 357 10.89 20.94 -4.65
N ALA A 358 9.75 20.89 -5.35
CA ALA A 358 8.51 21.54 -4.92
C ALA A 358 7.60 20.64 -4.05
N ARG A 359 7.88 19.33 -3.99
CA ARG A 359 7.07 18.36 -3.25
C ARG A 359 7.45 18.37 -1.78
N THR A 360 6.46 18.18 -0.92
CA THR A 360 6.65 18.08 0.54
C THR A 360 5.97 16.85 1.09
N MET A 361 6.57 16.25 2.11
CA MET A 361 6.02 15.10 2.83
C MET A 361 6.12 15.35 4.32
N TRP A 362 4.99 15.29 5.01
CA TRP A 362 4.97 15.22 6.46
C TRP A 362 5.21 13.78 6.89
N VAL A 363 6.13 13.60 7.82
CA VAL A 363 6.49 12.29 8.35
C VAL A 363 6.35 12.33 9.85
N GLU A 364 5.74 11.30 10.40
CA GLU A 364 5.49 11.20 11.83
C GLU A 364 5.73 9.78 12.31
N LEU A 365 6.42 9.66 13.44
CA LEU A 365 6.80 8.38 14.02
C LEU A 365 6.39 8.33 15.49
N TRP A 366 5.72 7.24 15.85
CA TRP A 366 5.25 6.94 17.19
C TRP A 366 5.90 5.66 17.70
N ASP A 367 6.44 5.71 18.91
CA ASP A 367 6.99 4.55 19.60
C ASP A 367 6.03 4.08 20.71
N PHE A 368 4.91 3.50 20.27
CA PHE A 368 3.87 2.98 21.15
C PHE A 368 4.37 1.99 22.22
N PRO A 369 5.31 1.06 21.94
CA PRO A 369 5.82 0.12 22.95
C PRO A 369 6.47 0.79 24.16
N ARG A 370 6.95 2.03 24.01
CA ARG A 370 7.58 2.81 25.08
C ARG A 370 6.64 3.77 25.79
N GLY A 371 5.39 3.85 25.35
CA GLY A 371 4.42 4.74 25.94
C GLY A 371 3.94 4.30 27.33
N GLU A 372 3.67 5.26 28.19
CA GLU A 372 3.15 5.01 29.54
C GLU A 372 1.63 5.23 29.58
N ASN A 373 0.90 4.32 30.23
CA ASN A 373 -0.55 4.43 30.46
C ASN A 373 -1.43 4.44 29.20
N ILE A 374 -0.98 3.81 28.11
CA ILE A 374 -1.76 3.66 26.88
C ILE A 374 -2.45 2.30 26.88
N SER A 375 -3.78 2.29 26.67
CA SER A 375 -4.54 1.08 26.36
C SER A 375 -5.07 1.16 24.93
N GLY A 376 -4.75 0.17 24.08
CA GLY A 376 -5.34 0.03 22.73
C GLY A 376 -4.51 0.57 21.54
N GLY A 377 -3.27 1.02 21.75
CA GLY A 377 -2.34 1.30 20.65
C GLY A 377 -1.66 0.03 20.10
N PRO A 378 -1.00 0.08 18.93
CA PRO A 378 -0.22 -1.05 18.42
C PRO A 378 0.91 -1.39 19.40
N ASP A 379 1.26 -2.67 19.45
CA ASP A 379 2.39 -3.21 20.22
C ASP A 379 3.75 -3.01 19.53
N ARG A 380 3.75 -2.21 18.45
CA ARG A 380 4.87 -1.94 17.56
C ARG A 380 4.91 -0.44 17.19
N PRO A 381 6.07 0.13 16.82
CA PRO A 381 6.15 1.49 16.31
C PRO A 381 5.23 1.73 15.11
N LEU A 382 4.73 2.96 14.98
CA LEU A 382 3.89 3.39 13.87
C LEU A 382 4.54 4.55 13.12
N LEU A 383 4.65 4.41 11.81
CA LEU A 383 5.18 5.39 10.89
C LEU A 383 4.05 5.90 9.99
N ALA A 384 3.88 7.21 9.92
CA ALA A 384 2.87 7.85 9.10
C ALA A 384 3.52 8.78 8.07
N TYR A 385 3.08 8.65 6.82
CA TYR A 385 3.49 9.49 5.70
C TYR A 385 2.28 10.26 5.18
N VAL A 386 2.46 11.56 4.97
CA VAL A 386 1.47 12.38 4.28
C VAL A 386 2.21 13.16 3.20
N VAL A 387 2.05 12.73 1.96
CA VAL A 387 2.65 13.38 0.80
C VAL A 387 1.70 14.47 0.32
N ASN A 388 2.22 15.69 0.15
CA ASN A 388 1.55 16.75 -0.59
C ASN A 388 2.15 16.78 -2.00
N GLY A 389 1.27 16.65 -3.01
CA GLY A 389 1.62 16.60 -4.43
C GLY A 389 2.29 17.87 -4.93
#